data_AF-A0A3M1BC24-F1
#
_entry.id   AF-A0A3M1BC24-F1
#
_cell.length_a   1.000
_cell.length_b   1.000
_cell.length_c   1.000
_cell.angle_alpha   90.00
_cell.angle_beta   90.00
_cell.angle_gamma   90.00
#
_symmetry.space_group_name_H-M   'P 1'
#
loop_
_entity.id
_entity.type
_entity.pdbx_description
1 polymer ?
#
loop_
_entity_poly.entity_id
_entity_poly.type
_entity_poly.pdbx_seq_one_letter_code
_entity_poly.pdbx_strand_id
1 'polypeptide(L)'
;MKLDEISRALQADAEEIERLLQDPSDTLLRVLLNNENLTELALSAAIRRSRLDPKTLTRIAEHPRWRDAYRVLVALAHNRNTPHRVTLNFLKRLRLFDLVSLLHAPHVAPDIRVAAERLVLDRLKEDLPWGTKIAVARRATANILDRIVGDPALTPFCLDNRRLREASLCRAIHLHLEDPALLDRIATHFIWSSRYAVRLALARNAFLPERRRFEILQTLRRKDLREIAEDETLPRLVRQQAAAVLAEISREKGPPAPAEEKILLLDPECPQEPEEG
;
A
#
# COMPACT_ATOMS: atom_id res chain seq x y z
N MET A 1 -5.92 42.90 -25.25
CA MET A 1 -6.31 41.89 -26.25
C MET A 1 -7.23 42.57 -27.24
N LYS A 2 -6.91 42.44 -28.54
CA LYS A 2 -7.67 43.09 -29.61
C LYS A 2 -8.97 42.30 -29.82
N LEU A 3 -10.09 42.98 -30.08
CA LEU A 3 -11.38 42.36 -30.40
C LEU A 3 -11.28 41.27 -31.49
N ASP A 4 -10.28 41.38 -32.37
CA ASP A 4 -9.95 40.40 -33.42
C ASP A 4 -9.52 39.03 -32.91
N GLU A 5 -8.89 38.93 -31.73
CA GLU A 5 -8.49 37.63 -31.15
C GLU A 5 -9.69 36.88 -30.59
N ILE A 6 -10.71 37.61 -30.12
CA ILE A 6 -11.94 37.06 -29.54
C ILE A 6 -12.85 36.51 -30.64
N SER A 7 -13.02 37.25 -31.74
CA SER A 7 -13.81 36.78 -32.89
C SER A 7 -13.15 35.60 -33.58
N ARG A 8 -11.82 35.62 -33.76
CA ARG A 8 -11.06 34.46 -34.27
C ARG A 8 -11.19 33.24 -33.37
N ALA A 9 -11.10 33.39 -32.06
CA ALA A 9 -11.24 32.26 -31.14
C ALA A 9 -12.63 31.59 -31.19
N LEU A 10 -13.69 32.31 -31.57
CA LEU A 10 -15.04 31.73 -31.75
C LEU A 10 -15.21 31.00 -33.09
N GLN A 11 -14.45 31.40 -34.12
CA GLN A 11 -14.52 30.84 -35.48
C GLN A 11 -13.36 29.89 -35.81
N ALA A 12 -12.38 29.77 -34.91
CA ALA A 12 -11.17 28.97 -35.08
C ALA A 12 -11.49 27.51 -35.43
N ASP A 13 -10.72 26.98 -36.36
CA ASP A 13 -10.74 25.57 -36.73
C ASP A 13 -9.97 24.70 -35.71
N ALA A 14 -10.01 23.38 -35.86
CA ALA A 14 -9.40 22.47 -34.89
C ALA A 14 -7.88 22.68 -34.74
N GLU A 15 -7.17 23.03 -35.81
CA GLU A 15 -5.71 23.24 -35.80
C GLU A 15 -5.33 24.58 -35.16
N GLU A 16 -6.15 25.62 -35.36
CA GLU A 16 -5.97 26.93 -34.75
C GLU A 16 -6.32 26.88 -33.25
N ILE A 17 -7.34 26.10 -32.86
CA ILE A 17 -7.63 25.81 -31.45
C ILE A 17 -6.44 25.12 -30.78
N GLU A 18 -5.83 24.12 -31.41
CA GLU A 18 -4.65 23.44 -30.84
C GLU A 18 -3.47 24.39 -30.64
N ARG A 19 -3.25 25.33 -31.57
CA ARG A 19 -2.22 26.39 -31.43
C ARG A 19 -2.57 27.37 -30.30
N LEU A 20 -3.82 27.81 -30.21
CA LEU A 20 -4.30 28.71 -29.15
C LEU A 20 -4.30 28.08 -27.76
N LEU A 21 -4.42 26.75 -27.67
CA LEU A 21 -4.33 25.99 -26.42
C LEU A 21 -2.90 25.65 -25.98
N GLN A 22 -1.86 26.10 -26.71
CA GLN A 22 -0.46 25.94 -26.28
C GLN A 22 -0.10 26.87 -25.11
N ASP A 23 -0.59 28.10 -25.12
CA ASP A 23 -0.49 29.06 -24.00
C ASP A 23 -1.83 29.77 -23.79
N PRO A 24 -2.82 29.06 -23.23
CA PRO A 24 -4.17 29.60 -23.13
C PRO A 24 -4.22 30.66 -22.02
N SER A 25 -4.44 31.92 -22.41
CA SER A 25 -4.83 32.95 -21.44
C SER A 25 -6.22 32.64 -20.89
N ASP A 26 -6.47 32.98 -19.61
CA ASP A 26 -7.77 32.76 -18.96
C ASP A 26 -8.94 33.39 -19.73
N THR A 27 -8.68 34.52 -20.38
CA THR A 27 -9.65 35.26 -21.18
C THR A 27 -9.95 34.53 -22.48
N LEU A 28 -8.92 34.03 -23.17
CA LEU A 28 -9.06 33.26 -24.39
C LEU A 28 -9.79 31.94 -24.15
N LEU A 29 -9.47 31.25 -23.05
CA LEU A 29 -10.12 29.98 -22.73
C LEU A 29 -11.63 30.17 -22.48
N ARG A 30 -12.04 31.28 -21.86
CA ARG A 30 -13.48 31.61 -21.68
C ARG A 30 -14.24 31.75 -22.98
N VAL A 31 -13.60 32.31 -23.99
CA VAL A 31 -14.18 32.46 -25.33
C VAL A 31 -14.22 31.10 -26.04
N LEU A 32 -13.14 30.34 -25.96
CA LEU A 32 -13.03 29.01 -26.57
C LEU A 32 -14.02 27.99 -25.99
N LEU A 33 -14.45 28.11 -24.72
CA LEU A 33 -15.41 27.18 -24.12
C LEU A 33 -16.75 27.09 -24.87
N ASN A 34 -17.12 28.16 -25.58
CA ASN A 34 -18.34 28.25 -26.38
C ASN A 34 -18.13 27.92 -27.87
N ASN A 35 -16.88 27.75 -28.33
CA ASN A 35 -16.59 27.40 -29.72
C ASN A 35 -17.04 25.95 -30.00
N GLU A 36 -17.86 25.74 -31.01
CA GLU A 36 -18.40 24.42 -31.38
C GLU A 36 -17.32 23.40 -31.74
N ASN A 37 -16.22 23.83 -32.35
CA ASN A 37 -15.10 23.00 -32.77
C ASN A 37 -14.19 22.55 -31.61
N LEU A 38 -14.35 23.13 -30.41
CA LEU A 38 -13.56 22.71 -29.25
C LEU A 38 -13.97 21.27 -28.85
N THR A 39 -13.00 20.35 -28.87
CA THR A 39 -13.22 18.96 -28.49
C THR A 39 -12.89 18.73 -27.01
N GLU A 40 -13.53 17.72 -26.43
CA GLU A 40 -13.24 17.27 -25.06
C GLU A 40 -11.77 16.87 -24.88
N LEU A 41 -11.19 16.25 -25.91
CA LEU A 41 -9.79 15.84 -25.92
C LEU A 41 -8.86 17.05 -25.80
N ALA A 42 -9.04 18.05 -26.66
CA ALA A 42 -8.25 19.27 -26.68
C ALA A 42 -8.36 20.05 -25.35
N LEU A 43 -9.58 20.24 -24.84
CA LEU A 43 -9.80 20.91 -23.56
C LEU A 43 -9.15 20.15 -22.39
N SER A 44 -9.30 18.82 -22.35
CA SER A 44 -8.67 18.01 -21.30
C SER A 44 -7.13 18.07 -21.35
N ALA A 45 -6.55 18.17 -22.54
CA ALA A 45 -5.11 18.33 -22.74
C ALA A 45 -4.63 19.71 -22.28
N ALA A 46 -5.38 20.77 -22.58
CA ALA A 46 -5.10 22.12 -22.13
C ALA A 46 -5.13 22.24 -20.59
N ILE A 47 -6.14 21.63 -19.95
CA ILE A 47 -6.24 21.59 -18.48
C ILE A 47 -5.05 20.87 -17.85
N ARG A 48 -4.54 19.78 -18.45
CA ARG A 48 -3.39 19.05 -17.89
C ARG A 48 -2.06 19.78 -18.07
N ARG A 49 -1.88 20.52 -19.17
CA ARG A 49 -0.62 21.18 -19.54
C ARG A 49 -0.48 22.57 -18.93
N SER A 50 -1.59 23.30 -18.78
CA SER A 50 -1.58 24.73 -18.45
C SER A 50 -1.85 25.00 -16.97
N ARG A 51 -1.19 26.04 -16.43
CA ARG A 51 -1.46 26.57 -15.09
C ARG A 51 -2.63 27.55 -15.13
N LEU A 52 -3.83 27.02 -15.39
CA LEU A 52 -5.05 27.82 -15.42
C LEU A 52 -5.38 28.39 -14.03
N ASP A 53 -5.99 29.58 -14.01
CA ASP A 53 -6.47 30.20 -12.76
C ASP A 53 -7.62 29.37 -12.15
N PRO A 54 -7.68 29.24 -10.81
CA PRO A 54 -8.74 28.49 -10.16
C PRO A 54 -10.16 28.96 -10.50
N LYS A 55 -10.37 30.26 -10.82
CA LYS A 55 -11.68 30.77 -11.25
C LYS A 55 -12.04 30.25 -12.65
N THR A 56 -11.07 30.13 -13.55
CA THR A 56 -11.27 29.57 -14.89
C THR A 56 -11.61 28.08 -14.79
N LEU A 57 -10.89 27.32 -13.96
CA LEU A 57 -11.18 25.90 -13.72
C LEU A 57 -12.59 25.67 -13.15
N THR A 58 -13.01 26.53 -12.22
CA THR A 58 -14.39 26.50 -11.67
C THR A 58 -15.43 26.71 -12.76
N ARG A 59 -15.22 27.71 -13.63
CA ARG A 59 -16.12 27.96 -14.77
C ARG A 59 -16.21 26.78 -15.72
N ILE A 60 -15.09 26.11 -16.02
CA ILE A 60 -15.08 24.92 -16.87
C ILE A 60 -15.93 23.81 -16.21
N ALA A 61 -15.77 23.59 -14.91
CA ALA A 61 -16.50 22.55 -14.17
C ALA A 61 -18.01 22.82 -14.10
N GLU A 62 -18.44 24.08 -14.11
CA GLU A 62 -19.85 24.48 -14.06
C GLU A 62 -20.48 24.65 -15.45
N HIS A 63 -19.66 24.72 -16.50
CA HIS A 63 -20.12 24.99 -17.86
C HIS A 63 -21.08 23.91 -18.37
N PRO A 64 -22.27 24.24 -18.91
CA PRO A 64 -23.29 23.25 -19.31
C PRO A 64 -22.78 22.17 -20.26
N ARG A 65 -21.89 22.54 -21.19
CA ARG A 65 -21.27 21.61 -22.15
C ARG A 65 -20.22 20.67 -21.55
N TRP A 66 -19.49 21.13 -20.52
CA TRP A 66 -18.27 20.47 -20.04
C TRP A 66 -18.39 19.84 -18.66
N ARG A 67 -19.37 20.29 -17.86
CA ARG A 67 -19.65 19.75 -16.52
C ARG A 67 -19.91 18.24 -16.53
N ASP A 68 -20.41 17.71 -17.64
CA ASP A 68 -20.74 16.29 -17.81
C ASP A 68 -19.73 15.51 -18.65
N ALA A 69 -18.72 16.20 -19.18
CA ALA A 69 -17.71 15.61 -20.05
C ALA A 69 -16.64 14.87 -19.22
N TYR A 70 -16.58 13.55 -19.35
CA TYR A 70 -15.81 12.66 -18.49
C TYR A 70 -14.30 12.96 -18.47
N ARG A 71 -13.67 13.11 -19.64
CA ARG A 71 -12.24 13.41 -19.78
C ARG A 71 -11.89 14.78 -19.20
N VAL A 72 -12.81 15.74 -19.27
CA VAL A 72 -12.65 17.05 -18.63
C VAL A 72 -12.67 16.91 -17.11
N LEU A 73 -13.63 16.17 -16.55
CA LEU A 73 -13.69 15.91 -15.10
C LEU A 73 -12.43 15.20 -14.59
N VAL A 74 -11.93 14.19 -15.32
CA VAL A 74 -10.67 13.51 -14.97
C VAL A 74 -9.49 14.48 -15.02
N ALA A 75 -9.41 15.34 -16.03
CA ALA A 75 -8.36 16.35 -16.15
C ALA A 75 -8.42 17.38 -15.00
N LEU A 76 -9.62 17.85 -14.64
CA LEU A 76 -9.84 18.76 -13.53
C LEU A 76 -9.43 18.12 -12.20
N ALA A 77 -9.77 16.85 -11.96
CA ALA A 77 -9.39 16.14 -10.75
C ALA A 77 -7.87 16.02 -10.59
N HIS A 78 -7.15 15.83 -11.70
CA HIS A 78 -5.69 15.71 -11.70
C HIS A 78 -4.97 17.06 -11.79
N ASN A 79 -5.66 18.20 -11.88
CA ASN A 79 -5.02 19.51 -11.91
C ASN A 79 -4.85 20.07 -10.49
N ARG A 80 -3.62 20.47 -10.14
CA ARG A 80 -3.24 21.01 -8.82
C ARG A 80 -3.96 22.32 -8.47
N ASN A 81 -4.33 23.13 -9.46
CA ASN A 81 -4.97 24.43 -9.27
C ASN A 81 -6.50 24.34 -9.17
N THR A 82 -7.10 23.17 -9.40
CA THR A 82 -8.56 23.01 -9.29
C THR A 82 -8.98 23.18 -7.82
N PRO A 83 -9.89 24.12 -7.51
CA PRO A 83 -10.39 24.27 -6.14
C PRO A 83 -10.96 22.96 -5.59
N HIS A 84 -10.62 22.62 -4.35
CA HIS A 84 -11.00 21.34 -3.77
C HIS A 84 -12.51 21.14 -3.73
N ARG A 85 -13.27 22.19 -3.37
CA ARG A 85 -14.74 22.17 -3.36
C ARG A 85 -15.33 21.75 -4.70
N VAL A 86 -14.75 22.23 -5.81
CA VAL A 86 -15.19 21.91 -7.16
C VAL A 86 -14.91 20.43 -7.45
N THR A 87 -13.70 19.96 -7.15
CA THR A 87 -13.33 18.54 -7.31
C THR A 87 -14.24 17.62 -6.50
N LEU A 88 -14.52 17.94 -5.24
CA LEU A 88 -15.38 17.14 -4.36
C LEU A 88 -16.81 17.01 -4.90
N ASN A 89 -17.36 18.05 -5.55
CA ASN A 89 -18.73 18.02 -6.10
C ASN A 89 -18.91 16.97 -7.20
N PHE A 90 -17.88 16.77 -8.04
CA PHE A 90 -17.95 15.83 -9.16
C PHE A 90 -17.18 14.53 -8.92
N LEU A 91 -16.45 14.38 -7.80
CA LEU A 91 -15.60 13.23 -7.51
C LEU A 91 -16.33 11.89 -7.63
N LYS A 92 -17.57 11.82 -7.15
CA LYS A 92 -18.44 10.63 -7.22
C LYS A 92 -18.75 10.16 -8.65
N ARG A 93 -18.53 11.01 -9.65
CA ARG A 93 -18.77 10.74 -11.07
C ARG A 93 -17.57 10.10 -11.76
N LEU A 94 -16.39 10.14 -11.14
CA LEU A 94 -15.20 9.48 -11.68
C LEU A 94 -15.36 7.96 -11.60
N ARG A 95 -14.85 7.25 -12.61
CA ARG A 95 -14.84 5.78 -12.63
C ARG A 95 -13.84 5.26 -11.60
N LEU A 96 -14.01 4.01 -11.20
CA LEU A 96 -13.24 3.37 -10.13
C LEU A 96 -11.72 3.45 -10.36
N PHE A 97 -11.25 3.11 -11.55
CA PHE A 97 -9.80 3.14 -11.83
C PHE A 97 -9.24 4.55 -11.95
N ASP A 98 -10.06 5.54 -12.32
CA ASP A 98 -9.65 6.94 -12.31
C ASP A 98 -9.56 7.50 -10.88
N LEU A 99 -10.43 7.06 -9.97
CA LEU A 99 -10.27 7.32 -8.53
C LEU A 99 -8.98 6.68 -7.99
N VAL A 100 -8.72 5.41 -8.32
CA VAL A 100 -7.48 4.74 -7.91
C VAL A 100 -6.25 5.46 -8.47
N SER A 101 -6.29 5.87 -9.74
CA SER A 101 -5.23 6.67 -10.38
C SER A 101 -5.01 8.00 -9.65
N LEU A 102 -6.09 8.71 -9.32
CA LEU A 102 -6.04 9.96 -8.57
C LEU A 102 -5.35 9.77 -7.21
N LEU A 103 -5.60 8.66 -6.52
CA LEU A 103 -4.96 8.38 -5.23
C LEU A 103 -3.44 8.17 -5.32
N HIS A 104 -2.90 7.79 -6.48
CA HIS A 104 -1.46 7.70 -6.69
C HIS A 104 -0.81 9.04 -7.04
N ALA A 105 -1.60 10.06 -7.38
CA ALA A 105 -1.06 11.37 -7.71
C ALA A 105 -0.52 12.08 -6.44
N PRO A 106 0.73 12.59 -6.47
CA PRO A 106 1.40 13.15 -5.29
C PRO A 106 0.82 14.51 -4.86
N HIS A 107 0.25 15.27 -5.79
CA HIS A 107 -0.28 16.61 -5.54
C HIS A 107 -1.73 16.63 -5.06
N VAL A 108 -2.38 15.47 -4.94
CA VAL A 108 -3.77 15.39 -4.49
C VAL A 108 -3.86 15.71 -3.00
N ALA A 109 -4.68 16.71 -2.70
CA ALA A 109 -4.90 17.21 -1.36
C ALA A 109 -5.50 16.14 -0.41
N PRO A 110 -5.24 16.23 0.90
CA PRO A 110 -5.67 15.20 1.86
C PRO A 110 -7.19 14.98 1.92
N ASP A 111 -7.98 16.04 1.84
CA ASP A 111 -9.45 16.01 1.85
C ASP A 111 -10.01 15.26 0.62
N ILE A 112 -9.50 15.57 -0.58
CA ILE A 112 -9.86 14.87 -1.82
C ILE A 112 -9.42 13.40 -1.74
N ARG A 113 -8.23 13.13 -1.20
CA ARG A 113 -7.71 11.77 -1.03
C ARG A 113 -8.62 10.94 -0.13
N VAL A 114 -8.99 11.45 1.04
CA VAL A 114 -9.91 10.75 1.96
C VAL A 114 -11.27 10.51 1.31
N ALA A 115 -11.82 11.49 0.59
CA ALA A 115 -13.08 11.34 -0.13
C ALA A 115 -12.99 10.29 -1.24
N ALA A 116 -11.91 10.27 -2.02
CA ALA A 116 -11.67 9.30 -3.08
C ALA A 116 -11.45 7.88 -2.51
N GLU A 117 -10.69 7.74 -1.43
CA GLU A 117 -10.51 6.45 -0.73
C GLU A 117 -11.84 5.89 -0.25
N ARG A 118 -12.67 6.73 0.38
CA ARG A 118 -14.01 6.34 0.82
C ARG A 118 -14.87 5.85 -0.35
N LEU A 119 -14.90 6.60 -1.46
CA LEU A 119 -15.66 6.19 -2.65
C LEU A 119 -15.17 4.86 -3.24
N VAL A 120 -13.85 4.61 -3.26
CA VAL A 120 -13.30 3.33 -3.72
C VAL A 120 -13.75 2.20 -2.79
N LEU A 121 -13.67 2.38 -1.47
CA LEU A 121 -14.08 1.38 -0.50
C LEU A 121 -15.58 1.09 -0.53
N ASP A 122 -16.41 2.12 -0.68
CA ASP A 122 -17.86 1.97 -0.77
C ASP A 122 -18.23 1.16 -2.02
N ARG A 123 -17.60 1.44 -3.17
CA ARG A 123 -17.79 0.65 -4.40
C ARG A 123 -17.29 -0.79 -4.30
N LEU A 124 -16.24 -1.07 -3.51
CA LEU A 124 -15.78 -2.45 -3.32
C LEU A 124 -16.76 -3.31 -2.51
N LYS A 125 -17.59 -2.68 -1.67
CA LYS A 125 -18.67 -3.35 -0.93
C LYS A 125 -19.87 -3.68 -1.82
N GLU A 126 -20.05 -2.96 -2.91
CA GLU A 126 -21.10 -3.23 -3.91
C GLU A 126 -20.78 -4.50 -4.73
N ASP A 127 -21.77 -4.96 -5.50
CA ASP A 127 -21.64 -6.07 -6.45
C ASP A 127 -20.85 -5.64 -7.69
N LEU A 128 -19.55 -5.41 -7.51
CA LEU A 128 -18.61 -5.28 -8.61
C LEU A 128 -18.19 -6.64 -9.16
N PRO A 129 -17.91 -6.75 -10.47
CA PRO A 129 -17.30 -7.94 -11.04
C PRO A 129 -16.02 -8.32 -10.28
N TRP A 130 -15.86 -9.61 -10.00
CA TRP A 130 -14.75 -10.12 -9.21
C TRP A 130 -13.38 -9.71 -9.76
N GLY A 131 -13.21 -9.76 -11.09
CA GLY A 131 -12.00 -9.30 -11.76
C GLY A 131 -11.67 -7.82 -11.48
N THR A 132 -12.68 -6.98 -11.31
CA THR A 132 -12.50 -5.57 -10.92
C THR A 132 -12.02 -5.45 -9.48
N LYS A 133 -12.59 -6.23 -8.54
CA LYS A 133 -12.13 -6.23 -7.14
C LYS A 133 -10.67 -6.69 -7.04
N ILE A 134 -10.28 -7.74 -7.77
CA ILE A 134 -8.88 -8.20 -7.87
C ILE A 134 -7.97 -7.08 -8.43
N ALA A 135 -8.38 -6.45 -9.53
CA ALA A 135 -7.58 -5.40 -10.17
C ALA A 135 -7.37 -4.20 -9.24
N VAL A 136 -8.38 -3.84 -8.43
CA VAL A 136 -8.22 -2.82 -7.39
C VAL A 136 -7.26 -3.29 -6.30
N ALA A 137 -7.42 -4.50 -5.75
CA ALA A 137 -6.52 -5.02 -4.71
C ALA A 137 -5.03 -4.98 -5.14
N ARG A 138 -4.72 -5.34 -6.38
CA ARG A 138 -3.35 -5.30 -6.92
C ARG A 138 -2.77 -3.89 -7.11
N ARG A 139 -3.63 -2.87 -7.26
CA ARG A 139 -3.22 -1.48 -7.60
C ARG A 139 -3.56 -0.46 -6.51
N ALA A 140 -4.23 -0.88 -5.44
CA ALA A 140 -4.71 -0.02 -4.37
C ALA A 140 -3.56 0.69 -3.63
N THR A 141 -3.89 1.81 -2.98
CA THR A 141 -3.00 2.47 -2.04
C THR A 141 -2.96 1.70 -0.71
N ALA A 142 -1.93 1.96 0.10
CA ALA A 142 -1.78 1.33 1.40
C ALA A 142 -3.03 1.47 2.29
N ASN A 143 -3.65 2.65 2.32
CA ASN A 143 -4.84 2.89 3.14
C ASN A 143 -6.06 2.06 2.70
N ILE A 144 -6.21 1.82 1.39
CA ILE A 144 -7.26 0.92 0.89
C ILE A 144 -6.92 -0.52 1.25
N LEU A 145 -5.67 -0.95 1.04
CA LEU A 145 -5.19 -2.29 1.41
C LEU A 145 -5.44 -2.60 2.88
N ASP A 146 -5.17 -1.63 3.77
CA ASP A 146 -5.42 -1.76 5.22
C ASP A 146 -6.87 -2.11 5.55
N ARG A 147 -7.83 -1.78 4.67
CA ARG A 147 -9.25 -2.06 4.85
C ARG A 147 -9.71 -3.34 4.17
N ILE A 148 -9.04 -3.79 3.11
CA ILE A 148 -9.48 -4.94 2.31
C ILE A 148 -8.67 -6.21 2.57
N VAL A 149 -7.46 -6.12 3.13
CA VAL A 149 -6.58 -7.27 3.39
C VAL A 149 -7.15 -8.22 4.46
N GLY A 150 -8.19 -7.82 5.18
CA GLY A 150 -8.93 -8.71 6.08
C GLY A 150 -9.91 -9.64 5.37
N ASP A 151 -10.29 -9.37 4.12
CA ASP A 151 -11.17 -10.23 3.34
C ASP A 151 -10.35 -11.43 2.80
N PRO A 152 -10.65 -12.68 3.22
CA PRO A 152 -9.90 -13.86 2.79
C PRO A 152 -9.87 -14.03 1.26
N ALA A 153 -10.93 -13.61 0.56
CA ALA A 153 -11.00 -13.73 -0.89
C ALA A 153 -10.07 -12.74 -1.60
N LEU A 154 -9.85 -11.56 -1.03
CA LEU A 154 -8.97 -10.51 -1.60
C LEU A 154 -7.54 -10.59 -1.09
N THR A 155 -7.31 -11.21 0.07
CA THR A 155 -6.00 -11.30 0.71
C THR A 155 -4.89 -11.79 -0.23
N PRO A 156 -5.06 -12.90 -1.00
CA PRO A 156 -4.03 -13.38 -1.92
C PRO A 156 -3.55 -12.32 -2.92
N PHE A 157 -4.46 -11.47 -3.40
CA PHE A 157 -4.15 -10.43 -4.38
C PHE A 157 -3.55 -9.18 -3.74
N CYS A 158 -3.80 -8.97 -2.45
CA CYS A 158 -3.16 -7.91 -1.66
C CYS A 158 -1.69 -8.25 -1.36
N LEU A 159 -1.34 -9.53 -1.19
CA LEU A 159 0.03 -9.97 -0.89
C LEU A 159 1.02 -9.60 -2.02
N ASP A 160 0.55 -9.62 -3.28
CA ASP A 160 1.32 -9.22 -4.46
C ASP A 160 1.54 -7.68 -4.55
N ASN A 161 0.78 -6.90 -3.79
CA ASN A 161 0.84 -5.44 -3.85
C ASN A 161 1.98 -4.90 -2.96
N ARG A 162 2.98 -4.30 -3.59
CA ARG A 162 4.16 -3.71 -2.92
C ARG A 162 3.82 -2.59 -1.92
N ARG A 163 2.61 -2.02 -1.97
CA ARG A 163 2.17 -0.97 -1.05
C ARG A 163 1.49 -1.53 0.21
N LEU A 164 1.27 -2.85 0.30
CA LEU A 164 0.74 -3.48 1.51
C LEU A 164 1.74 -3.27 2.66
N ARG A 165 1.23 -2.81 3.81
CA ARG A 165 2.05 -2.59 5.01
C ARG A 165 2.08 -3.87 5.85
N GLU A 166 3.25 -4.16 6.42
CA GLU A 166 3.45 -5.28 7.34
C GLU A 166 2.48 -5.23 8.53
N ALA A 167 2.32 -4.06 9.15
CA ALA A 167 1.40 -3.87 10.27
C ALA A 167 -0.05 -4.21 9.91
N SER A 168 -0.46 -3.97 8.67
CA SER A 168 -1.84 -4.20 8.22
C SER A 168 -2.10 -5.68 7.95
N LEU A 169 -1.12 -6.37 7.36
CA LEU A 169 -1.17 -7.82 7.23
C LEU A 169 -1.19 -8.51 8.60
N CYS A 170 -0.33 -8.08 9.54
CA CYS A 170 -0.32 -8.62 10.90
C CYS A 170 -1.67 -8.42 11.61
N ARG A 171 -2.28 -7.24 11.44
CA ARG A 171 -3.60 -6.94 11.99
C ARG A 171 -4.69 -7.84 11.39
N ALA A 172 -4.66 -8.05 10.07
CA ALA A 172 -5.60 -8.94 9.41
C ALA A 172 -5.42 -10.40 9.85
N ILE A 173 -4.18 -10.89 9.95
CA ILE A 173 -3.89 -12.22 10.50
C ILE A 173 -4.47 -12.35 11.90
N HIS A 174 -4.37 -11.33 12.75
CA HIS A 174 -4.85 -11.44 14.12
C HIS A 174 -6.38 -11.36 14.26
N LEU A 175 -7.04 -10.52 13.45
CA LEU A 175 -8.44 -10.15 13.67
C LEU A 175 -9.44 -10.73 12.66
N HIS A 176 -9.00 -11.13 11.47
CA HIS A 176 -9.90 -11.36 10.34
C HIS A 176 -9.64 -12.66 9.57
N LEU A 177 -8.43 -13.20 9.62
CA LEU A 177 -8.07 -14.39 8.86
C LEU A 177 -8.21 -15.67 9.69
N GLU A 178 -9.25 -16.44 9.36
CA GLU A 178 -9.59 -17.71 10.01
C GLU A 178 -9.37 -18.93 9.10
N ASP A 179 -9.09 -18.71 7.80
CA ASP A 179 -8.87 -19.79 6.82
C ASP A 179 -7.46 -20.40 6.97
N PRO A 180 -7.33 -21.68 7.39
CA PRO A 180 -6.03 -22.34 7.53
C PRO A 180 -5.22 -22.41 6.23
N ALA A 181 -5.88 -22.59 5.09
CA ALA A 181 -5.20 -22.70 3.79
C ALA A 181 -4.58 -21.36 3.38
N LEU A 182 -5.29 -20.26 3.62
CA LEU A 182 -4.78 -18.92 3.40
C LEU A 182 -3.61 -18.58 4.34
N LEU A 183 -3.72 -18.95 5.62
CA LEU A 183 -2.64 -18.73 6.59
C LEU A 183 -1.37 -19.53 6.22
N ASP A 184 -1.51 -20.78 5.77
CA ASP A 184 -0.38 -21.58 5.27
C ASP A 184 0.25 -20.95 4.01
N ARG A 185 -0.58 -20.39 3.13
CA ARG A 185 -0.11 -19.64 1.96
C ARG A 185 0.67 -18.38 2.35
N ILE A 186 0.24 -17.63 3.36
CA ILE A 186 0.98 -16.47 3.86
C ILE A 186 2.30 -16.92 4.50
N ALA A 187 2.28 -18.02 5.26
CA ALA A 187 3.46 -18.61 5.89
C ALA A 187 4.52 -19.09 4.90
N THR A 188 4.13 -19.46 3.68
CA THR A 188 5.03 -19.91 2.61
C THR A 188 5.35 -18.81 1.58
N HIS A 189 4.77 -17.62 1.73
CA HIS A 189 4.91 -16.53 0.76
C HIS A 189 6.33 -15.94 0.75
N PHE A 190 6.96 -15.85 -0.44
CA PHE A 190 8.36 -15.45 -0.62
C PHE A 190 8.78 -14.13 0.07
N ILE A 191 7.92 -13.10 0.06
CA ILE A 191 8.18 -11.84 0.78
C ILE A 191 7.80 -11.94 2.25
N TRP A 192 6.55 -12.32 2.53
CA TRP A 192 5.95 -12.15 3.86
C TRP A 192 6.44 -13.16 4.90
N SER A 193 6.81 -14.38 4.50
CA SER A 193 7.38 -15.37 5.43
C SER A 193 8.75 -14.93 5.99
N SER A 194 9.50 -14.12 5.24
CA SER A 194 10.79 -13.58 5.68
C SER A 194 10.63 -12.52 6.79
N ARG A 195 9.45 -11.93 6.95
CA ARG A 195 9.17 -10.83 7.89
C ARG A 195 8.89 -11.36 9.28
N TYR A 196 9.65 -10.88 10.26
CA TYR A 196 9.54 -11.38 11.64
C TYR A 196 8.17 -11.11 12.26
N ALA A 197 7.59 -9.91 12.08
CA ALA A 197 6.30 -9.60 12.70
C ALA A 197 5.17 -10.44 12.10
N VAL A 198 5.26 -10.77 10.80
CA VAL A 198 4.32 -11.68 10.14
C VAL A 198 4.43 -13.10 10.72
N ARG A 199 5.66 -13.63 10.86
CA ARG A 199 5.88 -14.93 11.52
C ARG A 199 5.31 -14.95 12.93
N LEU A 200 5.58 -13.90 13.71
CA LEU A 200 5.05 -13.77 15.06
C LEU A 200 3.51 -13.71 15.07
N ALA A 201 2.89 -12.96 14.16
CA ALA A 201 1.43 -12.87 14.04
C ALA A 201 0.81 -14.22 13.65
N LEU A 202 1.41 -14.93 12.70
CA LEU A 202 0.99 -16.27 12.28
C LEU A 202 1.08 -17.27 13.44
N ALA A 203 2.19 -17.26 14.19
CA ALA A 203 2.40 -18.16 15.32
C ALA A 203 1.33 -17.99 16.42
N ARG A 204 0.81 -16.78 16.60
CA ARG A 204 -0.27 -16.48 17.57
C ARG A 204 -1.66 -16.82 17.04
N ASN A 205 -1.84 -17.01 15.74
CA ASN A 205 -3.15 -17.31 15.16
C ASN A 205 -3.55 -18.78 15.43
N ALA A 206 -4.76 -18.96 15.97
CA ALA A 206 -5.32 -20.25 16.35
C ALA A 206 -5.58 -21.20 15.16
N PHE A 207 -5.91 -20.64 14.00
CA PHE A 207 -6.30 -21.36 12.79
C PHE A 207 -5.12 -21.76 11.91
N LEU A 208 -3.90 -21.29 12.21
CA LEU A 208 -2.71 -21.73 11.50
C LEU A 208 -2.50 -23.24 11.71
N PRO A 209 -2.26 -24.04 10.65
CA PRO A 209 -1.99 -25.47 10.78
C PRO A 209 -0.85 -25.76 11.75
N GLU A 210 -1.04 -26.75 12.62
CA GLU A 210 -0.13 -27.05 13.74
C GLU A 210 1.32 -27.27 13.32
N ARG A 211 1.52 -28.05 12.26
CA ARG A 211 2.85 -28.31 11.70
C ARG A 211 3.54 -27.01 11.29
N ARG A 212 2.82 -26.14 10.57
CA ARG A 212 3.36 -24.85 10.13
C ARG A 212 3.65 -23.94 11.31
N ARG A 213 2.80 -23.95 12.33
CA ARG A 213 3.01 -23.20 13.58
C ARG A 213 4.31 -23.62 14.25
N PHE A 214 4.53 -24.92 14.40
CA PHE A 214 5.75 -25.45 15.01
C PHE A 214 7.01 -25.04 14.23
N GLU A 215 7.01 -25.16 12.91
CA GLU A 215 8.11 -24.70 12.05
C GLU A 215 8.39 -23.19 12.23
N ILE A 216 7.35 -22.36 12.31
CA ILE A 216 7.51 -20.93 12.53
C ILE A 216 8.05 -20.63 13.93
N LEU A 217 7.54 -21.29 14.98
CA LEU A 217 7.95 -21.09 16.37
C LEU A 217 9.46 -21.33 16.54
N GLN A 218 10.03 -22.32 15.85
CA GLN A 218 11.47 -22.60 15.85
C GLN A 218 12.32 -21.42 15.32
N THR A 219 11.72 -20.51 14.53
CA THR A 219 12.41 -19.33 13.99
C THR A 219 12.27 -18.06 14.85
N LEU A 220 11.47 -18.12 15.93
CA LEU A 220 11.18 -16.96 16.78
C LEU A 220 12.23 -16.77 17.87
N ARG A 221 12.28 -15.55 18.43
CA ARG A 221 13.17 -15.21 19.54
C ARG A 221 12.65 -15.84 20.84
N ARG A 222 13.58 -16.22 21.74
CA ARG A 222 13.26 -16.79 23.07
C ARG A 222 12.30 -15.93 23.88
N LYS A 223 12.45 -14.60 23.83
CA LYS A 223 11.58 -13.65 24.53
C LYS A 223 10.12 -13.82 24.09
N ASP A 224 9.90 -13.79 22.77
CA ASP A 224 8.57 -13.84 22.20
C ASP A 224 7.95 -15.24 22.34
N LEU A 225 8.75 -16.32 22.30
CA LEU A 225 8.29 -17.67 22.62
C LEU A 225 7.77 -17.78 24.07
N ARG A 226 8.48 -17.15 25.01
CA ARG A 226 8.04 -17.08 26.41
C ARG A 226 6.73 -16.29 26.53
N GLU A 227 6.65 -15.13 25.88
CA GLU A 227 5.43 -14.32 25.85
C GLU A 227 4.23 -15.11 25.27
N ILE A 228 4.45 -15.89 24.21
CA ILE A 228 3.38 -16.75 23.64
C ILE A 228 2.99 -17.85 24.62
N ALA A 229 3.94 -18.51 25.28
CA ALA A 229 3.65 -19.59 26.23
C ALA A 229 2.88 -19.10 27.47
N GLU A 230 3.15 -17.87 27.92
CA GLU A 230 2.53 -17.24 29.09
C GLU A 230 1.19 -16.56 28.79
N ASP A 231 0.90 -16.23 27.52
CA ASP A 231 -0.32 -15.50 27.14
C ASP A 231 -1.60 -16.35 27.23
N GLU A 232 -2.31 -16.20 28.35
CA GLU A 232 -3.56 -16.93 28.64
C GLU A 232 -4.69 -16.70 27.63
N THR A 233 -4.63 -15.61 26.85
CA THR A 233 -5.64 -15.33 25.81
C THR A 233 -5.52 -16.27 24.62
N LEU A 234 -4.36 -16.90 24.43
CA LEU A 234 -4.10 -17.83 23.34
C LEU A 234 -4.60 -19.25 23.65
N PRO A 235 -5.06 -20.00 22.62
CA PRO A 235 -5.45 -21.38 22.78
C PRO A 235 -4.35 -22.21 23.44
N ARG A 236 -4.75 -23.15 24.30
CA ARG A 236 -3.82 -24.02 25.06
C ARG A 236 -2.77 -24.70 24.16
N LEU A 237 -3.18 -25.15 22.98
CA LEU A 237 -2.31 -25.79 22.01
C LEU A 237 -1.18 -24.86 21.52
N VAL A 238 -1.49 -23.60 21.23
CA VAL A 238 -0.51 -22.60 20.79
C VAL A 238 0.55 -22.40 21.87
N ARG A 239 0.12 -22.26 23.12
CA ARG A 239 1.01 -22.11 24.27
C ARG A 239 1.89 -23.33 24.51
N GLN A 240 1.32 -24.53 24.43
CA GLN A 240 2.04 -25.79 24.61
C GLN A 240 3.13 -25.96 23.55
N GLN A 241 2.82 -25.67 22.28
CA GLN A 241 3.83 -25.73 21.22
C GLN A 241 4.96 -24.73 21.44
N ALA A 242 4.65 -23.50 21.86
CA ALA A 242 5.69 -22.50 22.17
C ALA A 242 6.57 -22.93 23.37
N ALA A 243 5.96 -23.49 24.42
CA ALA A 243 6.69 -23.99 25.59
C ALA A 243 7.59 -25.19 25.24
N ALA A 244 7.13 -26.09 24.37
CA ALA A 244 7.93 -27.22 23.88
C ALA A 244 9.18 -26.76 23.14
N VAL A 245 9.03 -25.84 22.18
CA VAL A 245 10.17 -25.26 21.44
C VAL A 245 11.12 -24.51 22.39
N LEU A 246 10.61 -23.78 23.39
CA LEU A 246 11.45 -23.09 24.38
C LEU A 246 12.27 -24.07 25.23
N ALA A 247 11.69 -25.22 25.60
CA ALA A 247 12.38 -26.27 26.35
C ALA A 247 13.49 -26.92 25.53
N GLU A 248 13.25 -27.21 24.24
CA GLU A 248 14.26 -27.74 23.31
C GLU A 248 15.45 -26.80 23.18
N ILE A 249 15.19 -25.52 22.92
CA ILE A 249 16.22 -24.48 22.79
C ILE A 249 17.06 -24.30 24.09
N SER A 250 16.47 -24.61 25.25
CA SER A 250 17.16 -24.52 26.55
C SER A 250 18.03 -25.75 26.82
N ARG A 251 17.65 -26.93 26.30
CA ARG A 251 18.45 -28.17 26.39
C ARG A 251 19.70 -28.11 25.52
N GLU A 252 19.61 -27.51 24.34
CA GLU A 252 20.77 -27.33 23.44
C GLU A 252 21.83 -26.36 24.00
N LYS A 253 21.44 -25.46 24.91
CA LYS A 253 22.33 -24.50 25.59
C LYS A 253 22.75 -24.97 27.00
N GLY A 254 23.05 -26.26 27.18
CA GLY A 254 23.56 -26.81 28.44
C GLY A 254 24.67 -25.95 29.08
N PRO A 255 24.85 -26.03 30.42
CA PRO A 255 25.73 -25.11 31.16
C PRO A 255 27.15 -25.07 30.57
N PRO A 256 27.88 -23.92 30.65
CA PRO A 256 29.27 -23.88 30.22
C PRO A 256 30.03 -25.00 30.93
N ALA A 257 30.84 -25.75 30.18
CA ALA A 257 31.71 -26.78 30.74
C ALA A 257 32.46 -26.19 31.95
N PRO A 258 32.58 -26.91 33.08
CA PRO A 258 33.36 -26.43 34.20
C PRO A 258 34.77 -26.13 33.70
N ALA A 259 35.25 -24.92 33.97
CA ALA A 259 36.59 -24.48 33.61
C ALA A 259 37.58 -25.55 34.07
N GLU A 260 38.28 -26.16 33.11
CA GLU A 260 39.32 -27.15 33.37
C GLU A 260 40.27 -26.58 34.43
N GLU A 261 40.31 -27.24 35.58
CA GLU A 261 41.28 -26.97 36.63
C GLU A 261 42.67 -27.00 36.01
N LYS A 262 43.41 -25.92 36.22
CA LYS A 262 44.85 -25.82 35.94
C LYS A 262 45.56 -27.03 36.56
N ILE A 263 45.85 -28.04 35.76
CA ILE A 263 46.92 -28.98 36.07
C ILE A 263 48.22 -28.26 35.69
N LEU A 264 48.82 -27.64 36.71
CA LEU A 264 50.24 -27.27 36.71
C LEU A 264 51.04 -28.53 36.41
N LEU A 265 51.48 -28.69 35.17
CA LEU A 265 52.61 -29.55 34.84
C LEU A 265 53.84 -28.90 35.50
N LEU A 266 54.30 -29.51 36.59
CA LEU A 266 55.61 -29.23 37.16
C LEU A 266 56.69 -29.58 36.12
N ASP A 267 57.52 -28.60 35.80
CA ASP A 267 58.74 -28.78 35.03
C ASP A 267 59.69 -29.76 35.72
N PRO A 268 60.24 -30.77 35.02
CA PRO A 268 61.41 -31.49 35.50
C PRO A 268 62.68 -30.79 34.99
N GLU A 269 63.21 -29.83 35.73
CA GLU A 269 64.62 -29.47 35.63
C GLU A 269 65.46 -30.49 36.42
N CYS A 270 66.32 -31.23 35.72
CA CYS A 270 67.76 -31.33 35.93
C CYS A 270 68.30 -32.70 35.47
N PRO A 271 69.36 -32.71 34.66
CA PRO A 271 70.50 -33.52 35.06
C PRO A 271 71.80 -32.71 34.99
N GLN A 272 72.49 -32.59 36.12
CA GLN A 272 73.89 -32.19 36.19
C GLN A 272 74.77 -33.42 36.44
N GLU A 273 75.78 -33.50 35.56
CA GLU A 273 77.12 -34.11 35.70
C GLU A 273 77.24 -35.64 35.64
N PRO A 274 78.34 -36.10 35.01
CA PRO A 274 79.54 -36.35 35.80
C PRO A 274 80.81 -35.68 35.26
N GLU A 275 81.67 -35.31 36.21
CA GLU A 275 83.11 -35.05 36.04
C GLU A 275 83.83 -36.26 35.44
N GLU A 276 84.74 -36.03 34.48
CA GLU A 276 85.99 -36.78 34.29
C GLU A 276 86.84 -36.10 33.19
N GLY A 277 88.00 -35.54 33.58
CA GLY A 277 89.07 -35.10 32.66
C GLY A 277 89.58 -33.68 32.85
#